data_AF-A0A840RQU7-F1
#
_entry.id   AF-A0A840RQU7-F1
#
_cell.length_a   1.000
_cell.length_b   1.000
_cell.length_c   1.000
_cell.angle_alpha   90.00
_cell.angle_beta   90.00
_cell.angle_gamma   90.00
#
_symmetry.space_group_name_H-M   'P 1'
#
loop_
_entity.id
_entity.type
_entity.pdbx_description
1 polymer ?
#
loop_
_entity_poly.entity_id
_entity_poly.type
_entity_poly.pdbx_seq_one_letter_code
_entity_poly.pdbx_strand_id
1 'polypeptide(L)'
;MTNPNIRRVRLAQLIAEKYATQAAFIAATEESQSEVSGLLKEKSFGEKKARKIEKKCGLPDGWLDSAEMELPSESRIGSDLDDAVDLLNCFSKLSPKNKLIVLNMARGMVPGSVQISNNQGITADNKSK
;
A
#
# COMPACT_ATOMS: atom_id res chain seq x y z
N MET A 1 -13.35 -0.60 -25.08
CA MET A 1 -13.78 -1.77 -24.28
C MET A 1 -13.87 -1.32 -22.84
N THR A 2 -15.07 -1.25 -22.24
CA THR A 2 -15.23 -0.81 -20.85
C THR A 2 -14.62 -1.84 -19.91
N ASN A 3 -13.72 -1.44 -19.01
CA ASN A 3 -13.18 -2.35 -18.00
C ASN A 3 -13.64 -1.93 -16.59
N PRO A 4 -14.86 -2.33 -16.17
CA PRO A 4 -15.39 -2.03 -14.83
C PRO A 4 -14.43 -2.42 -13.70
N ASN A 5 -13.62 -3.46 -13.89
CA ASN A 5 -12.67 -3.90 -12.86
C ASN A 5 -11.53 -2.91 -12.67
N ILE A 6 -10.97 -2.35 -13.75
CA ILE A 6 -9.95 -1.28 -13.67
C ILE A 6 -10.53 -0.07 -12.91
N ARG A 7 -11.75 0.36 -13.26
CA ARG A 7 -12.41 1.49 -12.58
C ARG A 7 -12.59 1.26 -11.09
N ARG A 8 -12.93 0.04 -10.67
CA ARG A 8 -13.05 -0.32 -9.24
C ARG A 8 -11.72 -0.19 -8.51
N VAL A 9 -10.66 -0.75 -9.10
CA VAL A 9 -9.32 -0.69 -8.53
C VAL A 9 -8.85 0.76 -8.43
N ARG A 10 -9.03 1.56 -9.49
CA ARG A 10 -8.66 2.99 -9.51
C ARG A 10 -9.49 3.81 -8.52
N LEU A 11 -10.78 3.51 -8.36
CA LEU A 11 -11.61 4.17 -7.34
C LEU A 11 -11.14 3.82 -5.93
N ALA A 12 -10.79 2.56 -5.66
CA ALA A 12 -10.23 2.16 -4.37
C ALA A 12 -8.90 2.85 -4.09
N GLN A 13 -8.01 2.93 -5.09
CA GLN A 13 -6.73 3.64 -5.01
C GLN A 13 -6.94 5.13 -4.71
N LEU A 14 -7.83 5.80 -5.45
CA LEU A 14 -8.16 7.21 -5.24
C LEU A 14 -8.65 7.48 -3.81
N ILE A 15 -9.50 6.59 -3.28
CA ILE A 15 -10.00 6.70 -1.90
C ILE A 15 -8.85 6.59 -0.90
N ALA A 16 -7.96 5.61 -1.09
CA ALA A 16 -6.83 5.39 -0.19
C ALA A 16 -5.82 6.55 -0.22
N GLU A 17 -5.46 7.04 -1.41
CA GLU A 17 -4.41 8.06 -1.59
C GLU A 17 -4.88 9.48 -1.27
N LYS A 18 -6.05 9.88 -1.78
CA LYS A 18 -6.52 11.28 -1.68
C LYS A 18 -7.40 11.54 -0.46
N TYR A 19 -8.10 10.51 0.03
CA TYR A 19 -9.12 10.69 1.06
C TYR A 19 -8.89 9.83 2.32
N ALA A 20 -7.91 8.93 2.32
CA ALA A 20 -7.60 7.93 3.36
C ALA A 20 -8.71 6.90 3.66
N THR A 21 -9.98 7.29 3.65
CA THR A 21 -11.12 6.42 3.97
C THR A 21 -12.30 6.65 3.03
N GLN A 22 -13.15 5.63 2.87
CA GLN A 22 -14.37 5.74 2.08
C GLN A 22 -15.34 6.78 2.64
N ALA A 23 -15.42 6.94 3.96
CA ALA A 23 -16.28 7.94 4.60
C ALA A 23 -15.83 9.37 4.26
N ALA A 24 -14.52 9.64 4.26
CA ALA A 24 -13.97 10.93 3.84
C ALA A 24 -14.23 11.21 2.36
N PHE A 25 -14.12 10.20 1.49
CA PHE A 25 -14.49 10.33 0.08
C PHE A 25 -15.97 10.69 -0.10
N ILE A 26 -16.88 10.02 0.62
CA ILE A 26 -18.33 10.29 0.60
C ILE A 26 -18.60 11.72 1.05
N ALA A 27 -17.99 12.16 2.15
CA ALA A 27 -18.15 13.51 2.66
C ALA A 27 -17.65 14.57 1.67
N ALA A 28 -16.53 14.31 0.99
CA ALA A 28 -15.94 15.25 0.03
C ALA A 28 -16.66 15.29 -1.33
N THR A 29 -17.28 14.19 -1.75
CA THR A 29 -17.90 14.07 -3.09
C THR A 29 -19.41 14.10 -3.07
N GLU A 30 -20.05 14.10 -1.89
CA GLU A 30 -21.50 13.98 -1.71
C GLU A 30 -22.09 12.78 -2.47
N GLU A 31 -21.30 11.71 -2.64
CA GLU A 31 -21.77 10.45 -3.20
C GLU A 31 -22.45 9.62 -2.11
N SER A 32 -23.47 8.85 -2.49
CA SER A 32 -24.17 8.01 -1.51
C SER A 32 -23.28 6.85 -1.05
N GLN A 33 -23.26 6.57 0.25
CA GLN A 33 -22.51 5.44 0.83
C GLN A 33 -22.86 4.11 0.17
N SER A 34 -24.16 3.85 -0.06
CA SER A 34 -24.63 2.61 -0.71
C SER A 34 -24.16 2.53 -2.17
N GLU A 35 -24.06 3.69 -2.83
CA GLU A 35 -23.59 3.74 -4.20
C GLU A 35 -22.09 3.49 -4.31
N VAL A 36 -21.27 4.14 -3.47
CA VAL A 36 -19.82 3.92 -3.43
C VAL A 36 -19.50 2.49 -3.03
N SER A 37 -20.14 1.96 -1.98
CA SER A 37 -19.93 0.57 -1.57
C SER A 37 -20.37 -0.42 -2.64
N GLY A 38 -21.46 -0.14 -3.35
CA GLY A 38 -21.92 -0.98 -4.44
C GLY A 38 -20.92 -1.01 -5.58
N LEU A 39 -20.39 0.16 -5.98
CA LEU A 39 -19.41 0.27 -7.06
C LEU A 39 -18.13 -0.50 -6.76
N LEU A 40 -17.60 -0.40 -5.54
CA LEU A 40 -16.39 -1.09 -5.12
C LEU A 40 -16.53 -2.63 -5.06
N LYS A 41 -17.76 -3.15 -4.97
CA LYS A 41 -18.04 -4.59 -4.89
C LYS A 41 -18.47 -5.16 -6.23
N GLU A 42 -19.74 -4.97 -6.58
CA GLU A 42 -20.40 -5.75 -7.63
C GLU A 42 -21.25 -4.90 -8.59
N LYS A 43 -21.65 -3.69 -8.18
CA LYS A 43 -22.52 -2.82 -8.98
C LYS A 43 -21.83 -2.45 -10.30
N SER A 44 -22.62 -2.34 -11.36
CA SER A 44 -22.11 -1.94 -12.68
C SER A 44 -21.40 -0.59 -12.61
N PHE A 45 -20.12 -0.58 -13.00
CA PHE A 45 -19.28 0.62 -13.05
C PHE A 45 -19.17 1.12 -14.49
N GLY A 46 -20.29 1.64 -15.00
CA GLY A 46 -20.40 2.18 -16.36
C GLY A 46 -19.67 3.51 -16.56
N GLU A 47 -19.42 3.86 -17.82
CA GLU A 47 -18.63 5.03 -18.20
C GLU A 47 -19.24 6.33 -17.69
N LYS A 48 -20.56 6.50 -17.82
CA LYS A 48 -21.27 7.67 -17.30
C LYS A 48 -21.02 7.91 -15.81
N LYS A 49 -20.92 6.83 -15.01
CA LYS A 49 -20.64 6.93 -13.58
C LYS A 49 -19.18 7.27 -13.33
N ALA A 50 -18.26 6.67 -14.07
CA ALA A 50 -16.82 6.99 -14.01
C ALA A 50 -16.58 8.47 -14.27
N ARG A 51 -17.07 9.01 -15.40
CA ARG A 51 -16.91 10.44 -15.74
C ARG A 51 -17.51 11.38 -14.69
N LYS A 52 -18.64 11.00 -14.08
CA LYS A 52 -19.25 11.79 -13.00
C LYS A 52 -18.32 11.86 -11.77
N ILE A 53 -17.74 10.73 -11.39
CA ILE A 53 -16.82 10.66 -10.24
C ILE A 53 -15.53 11.43 -10.56
N GLU A 54 -14.97 11.29 -11.76
CA GLU A 54 -13.77 12.02 -12.20
C GLU A 54 -13.97 13.54 -12.06
N LYS A 55 -15.07 14.07 -12.60
CA LYS A 55 -15.41 15.50 -12.50
C LYS A 55 -15.57 15.97 -11.06
N LYS A 56 -16.26 15.20 -10.22
CA LYS A 56 -16.41 15.51 -8.79
C LYS A 56 -15.07 15.53 -8.04
N CYS A 57 -14.14 14.68 -8.45
CA CYS A 57 -12.82 14.58 -7.83
C CYS A 57 -11.77 15.52 -8.44
N GLY A 58 -12.13 16.29 -9.49
CA GLY A 58 -11.21 17.13 -10.24
C GLY A 58 -10.16 16.33 -11.02
N LEU A 59 -10.50 15.12 -11.46
CA LEU A 59 -9.61 14.24 -12.21
C LEU A 59 -9.80 14.43 -13.72
N PRO A 60 -8.75 14.18 -14.53
CA PRO A 60 -8.87 14.12 -15.98
C PRO A 60 -9.88 13.07 -16.43
N ASP A 61 -10.57 13.36 -17.51
CA ASP A 61 -11.48 12.44 -18.17
C ASP A 61 -10.72 11.15 -18.57
N GLY A 62 -11.12 10.01 -18.00
CA GLY A 62 -10.58 8.69 -18.34
C GLY A 62 -9.52 8.20 -17.35
N TRP A 63 -9.25 8.95 -16.29
CA TRP A 63 -8.32 8.54 -15.24
C TRP A 63 -8.70 7.22 -14.56
N LEU A 64 -10.01 6.94 -14.40
CA LEU A 64 -10.51 5.68 -13.86
C LEU A 64 -10.43 4.52 -14.87
N ASP A 65 -10.25 4.83 -16.15
CA ASP A 65 -10.08 3.85 -17.22
C ASP A 65 -8.60 3.50 -17.48
N SER A 66 -7.66 4.29 -16.96
CA SER A 66 -6.23 4.04 -17.08
C SER A 66 -5.83 2.75 -16.33
N ALA A 67 -5.35 1.78 -17.11
CA ALA A 67 -4.75 0.53 -16.60
C ALA A 67 -3.35 0.75 -16.02
N GLU A 68 -2.73 1.90 -16.30
CA GLU A 68 -1.56 2.38 -15.57
C GLU A 68 -1.98 2.64 -14.14
N MET A 69 -1.89 1.58 -13.36
CA MET A 69 -1.50 1.66 -11.97
C MET A 69 -0.14 2.37 -11.99
N GLU A 70 -0.15 3.70 -12.09
CA GLU A 70 0.90 4.48 -11.46
C GLU A 70 0.83 4.02 -10.00
N LEU A 71 1.67 3.03 -9.69
CA LEU A 71 2.19 2.83 -8.35
C LEU A 71 2.48 4.24 -7.85
N PRO A 72 1.97 4.60 -6.66
CA PRO A 72 2.01 5.96 -6.17
C PRO A 72 3.37 6.51 -6.51
N SER A 73 3.38 7.49 -7.42
CA SER A 73 4.60 7.97 -8.05
C SER A 73 5.66 8.05 -6.96
N GLU A 74 6.81 7.46 -7.19
CA GLU A 74 8.00 7.58 -6.36
C GLU A 74 8.50 9.04 -6.30
N SER A 75 7.61 10.03 -6.34
CA SER A 75 7.87 11.46 -6.19
C SER A 75 8.11 11.89 -4.74
N ARG A 76 8.22 10.92 -3.81
CA ARG A 76 8.98 11.06 -2.56
C ARG A 76 10.14 10.07 -2.43
N ILE A 77 10.39 9.24 -3.44
CA ILE A 77 11.49 8.24 -3.46
C ILE A 77 12.50 8.57 -4.56
N GLY A 78 12.64 9.86 -4.91
CA GLY A 78 13.66 10.34 -5.85
C GLY A 78 15.06 10.51 -5.24
N SER A 79 15.25 10.10 -3.99
CA SER A 79 16.54 10.06 -3.28
C SER A 79 16.69 8.82 -2.41
N ASP A 80 15.58 8.30 -1.86
CA ASP A 80 15.62 7.32 -0.78
C ASP A 80 15.66 5.85 -1.26
N LEU A 81 15.35 5.54 -2.53
CA LEU A 81 15.39 4.16 -3.05
C LEU A 81 16.82 3.74 -3.38
N ASP A 82 17.60 4.66 -3.97
CA ASP A 82 19.04 4.47 -4.15
C ASP A 82 19.71 4.25 -2.79
N ASP A 83 19.34 5.04 -1.78
CA ASP A 83 19.82 4.86 -0.40
C ASP A 83 19.37 3.52 0.20
N ALA A 84 18.13 3.07 -0.02
CA ALA A 84 17.64 1.77 0.48
C ALA A 84 18.30 0.58 -0.21
N VAL A 85 18.53 0.68 -1.53
CA VAL A 85 19.27 -0.31 -2.32
C VAL A 85 20.73 -0.35 -1.89
N ASP A 86 21.35 0.81 -1.67
CA ASP A 86 22.71 0.92 -1.16
C ASP A 86 22.82 0.39 0.27
N LEU A 87 21.82 0.63 1.12
CA LEU A 87 21.76 0.08 2.47
C LEU A 87 21.64 -1.45 2.44
N LEU A 88 20.78 -1.99 1.56
CA LEU A 88 20.63 -3.44 1.38
C LEU A 88 21.92 -4.08 0.84
N ASN A 89 22.57 -3.42 -0.12
CA ASN A 89 23.84 -3.84 -0.67
C ASN A 89 24.95 -3.80 0.38
N CYS A 90 25.05 -2.73 1.17
CA CYS A 90 25.99 -2.62 2.28
C CYS A 90 25.72 -3.68 3.34
N PHE A 91 24.46 -3.87 3.74
CA PHE A 91 24.06 -4.86 4.73
C PHE A 91 24.41 -6.27 4.28
N SER A 92 24.19 -6.62 3.01
CA SER A 92 24.53 -7.95 2.48
C SER A 92 26.03 -8.28 2.63
N LYS A 93 26.89 -7.28 2.49
CA LYS A 93 28.36 -7.37 2.60
C LYS A 93 28.88 -7.43 4.05
N LEU A 94 28.02 -7.18 5.05
CA LEU A 94 28.41 -7.25 6.46
C LEU A 94 28.59 -8.70 6.94
N SER A 95 29.50 -8.88 7.90
CA SER A 95 29.64 -10.14 8.64
C SER A 95 28.37 -10.43 9.49
N PRO A 96 28.08 -11.70 9.82
CA PRO A 96 26.91 -12.04 10.63
C PRO A 96 26.81 -11.29 11.96
N LYS A 97 27.94 -11.05 12.63
CA LYS A 97 28.01 -10.28 13.88
C LYS A 97 27.59 -8.82 13.67
N ASN A 98 28.05 -8.19 12.58
CA ASN A 98 27.73 -6.79 12.28
C ASN A 98 26.28 -6.61 11.81
N LYS A 99 25.75 -7.59 11.05
CA LYS A 99 24.32 -7.64 10.68
C LYS A 99 23.44 -7.62 11.92
N LEU A 100 23.76 -8.45 12.92
CA LEU A 100 23.00 -8.54 14.16
C LEU A 100 23.02 -7.22 14.96
N ILE A 101 24.16 -6.54 14.99
CA ILE A 101 24.30 -5.22 15.65
C ILE A 101 23.40 -4.19 14.95
N VAL A 102 23.45 -4.10 13.63
CA VAL A 102 22.61 -3.18 12.84
C VAL A 102 21.12 -3.45 13.04
N LEU A 103 20.70 -4.73 13.05
CA LEU A 103 19.31 -5.09 13.29
C LEU A 103 18.83 -4.73 14.70
N ASN A 104 19.68 -4.89 15.72
CA ASN A 104 19.31 -4.51 17.09
C ASN A 104 19.23 -2.99 17.27
N MET A 105 20.07 -2.22 16.58
CA MET A 105 19.98 -0.76 16.57
C MET A 105 18.70 -0.29 15.88
N ALA A 106 18.36 -0.83 14.70
CA ALA A 106 17.16 -0.46 13.96
C ALA A 106 15.86 -0.77 14.75
N ARG A 107 15.83 -1.88 15.49
CA ARG A 107 14.71 -2.25 16.37
C ARG A 107 14.47 -1.26 17.51
N GLY A 108 15.51 -0.58 17.98
CA GLY A 108 15.39 0.43 19.04
C GLY A 108 14.93 1.81 18.57
N MET A 109 14.94 2.07 17.27
CA MET A 109 14.65 3.39 16.68
C MET A 109 13.17 3.59 16.28
N VAL A 110 12.33 2.54 16.36
CA VAL A 110 10.89 2.63 16.06
C VAL A 110 10.07 2.57 17.35
N PRO A 111 9.60 3.71 17.91
CA PRO A 111 8.71 3.69 19.05
C PRO A 111 7.38 3.04 18.67
N GLY A 112 7.06 1.87 19.26
CA GLY A 112 5.72 1.26 19.21
C GLY A 112 5.51 0.01 18.33
N SER A 113 6.56 -0.66 17.85
CA SER A 113 6.37 -1.89 17.05
C SER A 113 6.51 -3.17 17.88
N VAL A 114 5.37 -3.86 18.03
CA VAL A 114 5.12 -5.29 18.34
C VAL A 114 6.36 -6.16 18.65
N GLN A 115 6.38 -6.70 19.87
CA GLN A 115 7.19 -7.84 20.27
C GLN A 115 6.78 -9.07 19.44
N ILE A 116 7.47 -9.39 18.35
CA ILE A 116 7.35 -10.70 17.73
C ILE A 116 8.13 -11.68 18.61
N SER A 117 7.39 -12.36 19.49
CA SER A 117 7.88 -13.49 20.28
C SER A 117 8.28 -14.62 19.32
N ASN A 118 9.57 -14.69 19.00
CA ASN A 118 10.16 -15.85 18.34
C ASN A 118 10.17 -17.03 19.33
N ASN A 119 9.10 -17.81 19.35
CA ASN A 119 9.15 -19.13 19.97
C ASN A 119 9.82 -20.10 18.98
N GLN A 120 11.15 -20.00 18.88
CA GLN A 120 11.99 -21.04 18.29
C GLN A 120 12.38 -22.02 19.39
N GLY A 121 11.50 -23.00 19.64
CA GLY A 121 11.85 -24.20 20.39
C GLY A 121 12.70 -25.12 19.52
N ILE A 122 13.99 -24.81 19.38
CA ILE A 122 14.99 -25.81 19.02
C ILE A 122 15.43 -26.47 20.31
N THR A 123 15.03 -27.72 20.52
CA THR A 123 15.76 -28.66 21.37
C THR A 123 16.03 -29.91 20.57
N ALA A 124 17.17 -29.93 19.88
CA ALA A 124 17.91 -31.15 19.65
C ALA A 124 18.99 -31.21 20.74
N ASP A 125 19.06 -32.34 21.46
CA ASP A 125 20.25 -32.99 22.05
C ASP A 125 19.76 -33.98 23.13
N ASN A 126 19.78 -35.29 22.82
CA ASN A 126 20.85 -36.22 23.19
C ASN A 126 21.11 -36.32 24.70
N LYS A 127 20.85 -37.49 25.29
CA LYS A 127 21.87 -38.45 25.79
C LYS A 127 21.33 -39.43 26.83
N SER A 128 21.59 -40.70 26.55
CA SER A 128 21.76 -41.89 27.41
C SER A 128 21.51 -41.79 28.93
N LYS A 129 20.68 -42.71 29.43
CA LYS A 129 21.13 -43.86 30.23
C LYS A 129 20.05 -44.94 30.29
#